data_AF-A0A414WIQ2-F1
#
_entry.id   AF-A0A414WIQ2-F1
#
_cell.length_a   1.000
_cell.length_b   1.000
_cell.length_c   1.000
_cell.angle_alpha   90.00
_cell.angle_beta   90.00
_cell.angle_gamma   90.00
#
_symmetry.space_group_name_H-M   'P 1'
#
loop_
_entity.id
_entity.type
_entity.pdbx_description
1 polymer ?
#
loop_
_entity_poly.entity_id
_entity_poly.type
_entity_poly.pdbx_seq_one_letter_code
_entity_poly.pdbx_strand_id
1 'polypeptide(L)'
;MENKKGTETQKMTREDFAVLWKTIHLKITDTYDVPPEILWVNGSTIGTLGNFSASTGKAKSKKTFNVSAIVAAALKNDEVLQYSAFLPENKRKILYVDTEQSKYHCHKVMERIMRLAGLPTDKDRDDFIFVVLRECTPDKRKQIIDYMLANMEDIGLVIIDGIRDLMYDINSPSESSELINLLMKWSSEYNLHIHTVLHLNKGDDNTRGHIGTELNNKAETVLQVTKSTQDVNISEVKAMHIRDKDFEPFAFRINDSALPEIAEDYIFEQPKQDRSFPLTELTELQHREALTNGFGKQVIQGYPKVIAALKEGYASIGFERGRNVLVKLNKFLVNKRMLVKEGKGYKYNPDFHY
;
A
#
# COMPACT_ATOMS: atom_id res chain seq x y z
N MET A 1 -18.19 38.62 18.71
CA MET A 1 -18.48 37.43 19.55
C MET A 1 -19.11 36.40 18.63
N GLU A 2 -18.27 35.56 18.01
CA GLU A 2 -18.71 34.54 17.06
C GLU A 2 -19.02 33.23 17.78
N ASN A 3 -20.22 32.71 17.50
CA ASN A 3 -20.74 31.45 18.02
C ASN A 3 -19.93 30.27 17.48
N LYS A 4 -19.10 29.66 18.34
CA LYS A 4 -18.67 28.27 18.19
C LYS A 4 -19.88 27.36 18.46
N LYS A 5 -20.59 26.92 17.41
CA LYS A 5 -21.46 25.74 17.50
C LYS A 5 -20.54 24.51 17.55
N GLY A 6 -20.25 24.04 18.76
CA GLY A 6 -19.75 22.69 18.97
C GLY A 6 -20.84 21.71 18.52
N THR A 7 -20.48 20.77 17.66
CA THR A 7 -21.30 19.59 17.37
C THR A 7 -21.50 18.81 18.68
N GLU A 8 -22.69 18.90 19.26
CA GLU A 8 -23.11 18.05 20.36
C GLU A 8 -23.18 16.61 19.86
N THR A 9 -22.32 15.74 20.37
CA THR A 9 -22.40 14.30 20.13
C THR A 9 -23.66 13.78 20.81
N GLN A 10 -24.74 13.60 20.05
CA GLN A 10 -26.01 13.09 20.54
C GLN A 10 -25.78 11.70 21.15
N LYS A 11 -26.12 11.52 22.43
CA LYS A 11 -25.95 10.22 23.11
C LYS A 11 -26.95 9.21 22.53
N MET A 12 -26.45 8.07 22.06
CA MET A 12 -27.24 6.95 21.55
C MET A 12 -28.24 6.47 22.62
N THR A 13 -29.51 6.36 22.26
CA THR A 13 -30.57 5.87 23.14
C THR A 13 -30.57 4.33 23.22
N ARG A 14 -31.34 3.77 24.16
CA ARG A 14 -31.50 2.30 24.26
C ARG A 14 -32.20 1.73 23.03
N GLU A 15 -33.16 2.47 22.50
CA GLU A 15 -33.93 2.13 21.32
C GLU A 15 -33.01 2.13 20.08
N ASP A 16 -32.18 3.17 19.91
CA ASP A 16 -31.19 3.24 18.83
C ASP A 16 -30.22 2.06 18.88
N PHE A 17 -29.71 1.75 20.08
CA PHE A 17 -28.80 0.62 20.26
C PHE A 17 -29.50 -0.71 19.99
N ALA A 18 -30.77 -0.90 20.38
CA ALA A 18 -31.49 -2.14 20.12
C ALA A 18 -31.72 -2.39 18.62
N VAL A 19 -31.90 -1.33 17.82
CA VAL A 19 -31.97 -1.42 16.36
C VAL A 19 -30.60 -1.76 15.78
N LEU A 20 -29.56 -1.02 16.18
CA LEU A 20 -28.19 -1.25 15.71
C LEU A 20 -27.67 -2.64 16.09
N TRP A 21 -27.98 -3.12 17.30
CA TRP A 21 -27.56 -4.43 17.80
C TRP A 21 -28.00 -5.56 16.88
N LYS A 22 -29.18 -5.46 16.26
CA LYS A 22 -29.66 -6.47 15.31
C LYS A 22 -28.81 -6.60 14.06
N THR A 23 -28.08 -5.54 13.68
CA THR A 23 -27.23 -5.53 12.49
C THR A 23 -25.75 -5.72 12.81
N ILE A 24 -25.27 -5.30 13.98
CA ILE A 24 -23.85 -5.41 14.37
C ILE A 24 -23.51 -6.66 15.19
N HIS A 25 -24.51 -7.32 15.79
CA HIS A 25 -24.28 -8.50 16.62
C HIS A 25 -24.19 -9.76 15.76
N LEU A 26 -22.96 -10.22 15.54
CA LEU A 26 -22.69 -11.51 14.92
C LEU A 26 -22.95 -12.64 15.92
N LYS A 27 -23.67 -13.68 15.48
CA LYS A 27 -23.81 -14.94 16.20
C LYS A 27 -22.99 -16.01 15.50
N ILE A 28 -22.48 -16.96 16.29
CA ILE A 28 -21.76 -18.13 15.75
C ILE A 28 -22.64 -18.96 14.80
N THR A 29 -23.96 -18.89 14.96
CA THR A 29 -24.93 -19.58 14.12
C THR A 29 -25.27 -18.84 12.82
N ASP A 30 -24.81 -17.61 12.66
CA ASP A 30 -25.09 -16.86 11.45
C ASP A 30 -24.32 -17.47 10.28
N THR A 31 -25.01 -17.65 9.16
CA THR A 31 -24.42 -18.11 7.90
C THR A 31 -24.27 -16.89 7.01
N TYR A 32 -23.06 -16.70 6.51
CA TYR A 32 -22.74 -15.61 5.59
C TYR A 32 -22.21 -16.22 4.31
N ASP A 33 -22.63 -15.66 3.18
CA ASP A 33 -21.91 -15.91 1.95
C ASP A 33 -20.50 -15.33 2.11
N VAL A 34 -19.48 -16.10 1.73
CA VAL A 34 -18.11 -15.57 1.61
C VAL A 34 -18.20 -14.35 0.70
N PRO A 35 -17.66 -13.17 1.11
CA PRO A 35 -17.75 -11.96 0.30
C PRO A 35 -17.36 -12.29 -1.13
N PRO A 36 -18.23 -12.03 -2.14
CA PRO A 36 -17.94 -12.41 -3.50
C PRO A 36 -16.61 -11.82 -3.93
N GLU A 37 -15.66 -12.70 -4.21
CA GLU A 37 -14.41 -12.36 -4.87
C GLU A 37 -14.75 -11.89 -6.29
N ILE A 38 -14.22 -10.74 -6.68
CA ILE A 38 -14.51 -10.15 -7.99
C ILE A 38 -13.27 -9.76 -8.77
N LEU A 39 -12.10 -9.71 -8.14
CA LEU A 39 -10.83 -9.30 -8.74
C LEU A 39 -9.69 -10.20 -8.27
N TRP A 40 -8.89 -10.69 -9.22
CA TRP A 40 -7.73 -11.55 -8.97
C TRP A 40 -6.51 -11.09 -9.78
N VAL A 41 -5.33 -11.45 -9.29
CA VAL A 41 -4.07 -11.39 -10.03
C VAL A 41 -3.37 -12.73 -9.92
N ASN A 42 -3.08 -13.38 -11.05
CA ASN A 42 -2.42 -14.70 -11.08
C ASN A 42 -3.10 -15.73 -10.14
N GLY A 43 -4.43 -15.65 -10.02
CA GLY A 43 -5.24 -16.53 -9.15
C GLY A 43 -5.30 -16.14 -7.66
N SER A 44 -4.58 -15.10 -7.22
CA SER A 44 -4.72 -14.54 -5.87
C SER A 44 -5.81 -13.49 -5.83
N THR A 45 -6.68 -13.55 -4.82
CA THR A 45 -7.77 -12.60 -4.64
C THR A 45 -7.22 -11.25 -4.22
N ILE A 46 -7.49 -10.21 -5.02
CA ILE A 46 -7.08 -8.83 -4.73
C ILE A 46 -8.25 -7.91 -4.39
N GLY A 47 -9.49 -8.34 -4.65
CA GLY A 47 -10.67 -7.54 -4.36
C GLY A 47 -11.95 -8.36 -4.17
N THR A 48 -12.61 -8.14 -3.04
CA THR A 48 -13.95 -8.68 -2.72
C THR A 48 -14.97 -7.56 -2.55
N LEU A 49 -16.26 -7.85 -2.78
CA LEU A 49 -17.33 -6.90 -2.42
C LEU A 49 -17.33 -6.65 -0.91
N GLY A 50 -17.62 -5.41 -0.50
CA GLY A 50 -17.57 -5.03 0.92
C GLY A 50 -16.19 -4.54 1.39
N ASN A 51 -15.17 -4.60 0.54
CA ASN A 51 -13.79 -4.22 0.87
C ASN A 51 -13.24 -3.16 -0.10
N PHE A 52 -12.03 -2.68 0.21
CA PHE A 52 -11.30 -1.78 -0.67
C PHE A 52 -9.84 -2.19 -0.84
N SER A 53 -9.27 -1.88 -1.98
CA SER A 53 -7.88 -2.10 -2.34
C SER A 53 -7.25 -0.84 -2.92
N ALA A 54 -5.95 -0.86 -3.17
CA ALA A 54 -5.25 0.31 -3.69
C ALA A 54 -4.12 -0.03 -4.66
N SER A 55 -3.89 0.87 -5.62
CA SER A 55 -2.68 0.94 -6.43
C SER A 55 -1.81 2.11 -5.97
N THR A 56 -0.60 1.79 -5.53
CA THR A 56 0.41 2.75 -5.08
C THR A 56 1.59 2.80 -6.04
N GLY A 57 2.35 3.89 -6.01
CA GLY A 57 3.53 4.02 -6.86
C GLY A 57 4.00 5.46 -6.99
N LYS A 58 5.28 5.65 -7.35
CA LYS A 58 5.85 6.99 -7.57
C LYS A 58 5.15 7.70 -8.74
N ALA A 59 5.32 9.02 -8.81
CA ALA A 59 4.84 9.78 -9.96
C ALA A 59 5.40 9.18 -11.26
N LYS A 60 4.58 9.17 -12.32
CA LYS A 60 4.92 8.62 -13.64
C LYS A 60 5.18 7.11 -13.67
N SER A 61 4.87 6.33 -12.63
CA SER A 61 5.02 4.86 -12.64
C SER A 61 4.00 4.12 -13.50
N LYS A 62 3.10 4.84 -14.18
CA LYS A 62 2.04 4.31 -15.04
C LYS A 62 0.88 3.64 -14.28
N LYS A 63 0.60 4.07 -13.03
CA LYS A 63 -0.55 3.60 -12.23
C LYS A 63 -1.88 3.65 -12.98
N THR A 64 -2.18 4.75 -13.66
CA THR A 64 -3.44 4.87 -14.42
C THR A 64 -3.54 3.82 -15.54
N PHE A 65 -2.42 3.36 -16.13
CA PHE A 65 -2.44 2.23 -17.07
C PHE A 65 -2.74 0.91 -16.35
N ASN A 66 -2.17 0.70 -15.16
CA ASN A 66 -2.48 -0.46 -14.31
C ASN A 66 -3.98 -0.52 -13.96
N VAL A 67 -4.52 0.60 -13.49
CA VAL A 67 -5.95 0.74 -13.15
C VAL A 67 -6.83 0.58 -14.40
N SER A 68 -6.38 1.09 -15.56
CA SER A 68 -7.12 0.88 -16.82
C SER A 68 -7.29 -0.62 -17.13
N ALA A 69 -6.29 -1.45 -16.83
CA ALA A 69 -6.37 -2.89 -17.04
C ALA A 69 -7.33 -3.57 -16.05
N ILE A 70 -7.31 -3.18 -14.76
CA ILE A 70 -8.27 -3.66 -13.76
C ILE A 70 -9.71 -3.36 -14.20
N VAL A 71 -9.97 -2.12 -14.63
CA VAL A 71 -11.32 -1.72 -15.08
C VAL A 71 -11.72 -2.45 -16.35
N ALA A 72 -10.79 -2.59 -17.30
CA ALA A 72 -11.06 -3.32 -18.54
C ALA A 72 -11.40 -4.79 -18.29
N ALA A 73 -10.68 -5.47 -17.40
CA ALA A 73 -10.99 -6.82 -16.96
C ALA A 73 -12.42 -6.90 -16.38
N ALA A 74 -12.76 -5.97 -15.49
CA ALA A 74 -14.07 -5.91 -14.85
C ALA A 74 -15.22 -5.61 -15.83
N LEU A 75 -15.01 -4.73 -16.82
CA LEU A 75 -16.01 -4.48 -17.88
C LEU A 75 -16.22 -5.72 -18.76
N LYS A 76 -15.11 -6.38 -19.11
CA LYS A 76 -15.10 -7.57 -19.95
C LYS A 76 -15.64 -8.80 -19.23
N ASN A 77 -15.61 -8.83 -17.88
CA ASN A 77 -15.80 -10.02 -17.05
C ASN A 77 -14.88 -11.18 -17.51
N ASP A 78 -13.61 -10.86 -17.70
CA ASP A 78 -12.58 -11.78 -18.20
C ASP A 78 -11.20 -11.23 -17.85
N GLU A 79 -10.15 -11.90 -18.29
CA GLU A 79 -8.78 -11.48 -18.08
C GLU A 79 -8.35 -10.35 -19.04
N VAL A 80 -7.64 -9.37 -18.48
CA VAL A 80 -6.86 -8.33 -19.18
C VAL A 80 -5.51 -8.16 -18.47
N LEU A 81 -4.42 -8.27 -19.23
CA LEU A 81 -3.05 -8.35 -18.68
C LEU A 81 -2.88 -9.57 -17.77
N GLN A 82 -2.85 -9.38 -16.45
CA GLN A 82 -2.85 -10.43 -15.43
C GLN A 82 -4.00 -10.23 -14.42
N TYR A 83 -4.92 -9.32 -14.74
CA TYR A 83 -6.09 -9.04 -13.93
C TYR A 83 -7.26 -9.85 -14.46
N SER A 84 -7.73 -10.79 -13.66
CA SER A 84 -8.99 -11.49 -13.89
C SER A 84 -10.09 -10.82 -13.06
N ALA A 85 -11.27 -10.61 -13.62
CA ALA A 85 -12.37 -9.96 -12.92
C ALA A 85 -13.72 -10.53 -13.34
N PHE A 86 -14.60 -10.76 -12.37
CA PHE A 86 -15.94 -11.30 -12.62
C PHE A 86 -16.95 -10.64 -11.68
N LEU A 87 -17.64 -9.61 -12.17
CA LEU A 87 -18.68 -8.92 -11.40
C LEU A 87 -20.02 -9.68 -11.53
N PRO A 88 -20.78 -9.87 -10.44
CA PRO A 88 -22.12 -10.44 -10.47
C PRO A 88 -23.09 -9.64 -11.35
N GLU A 89 -24.13 -10.29 -11.89
CA GLU A 89 -25.11 -9.65 -12.80
C GLU A 89 -25.80 -8.43 -12.20
N ASN A 90 -26.12 -8.47 -10.91
CA ASN A 90 -26.73 -7.36 -10.16
C ASN A 90 -25.70 -6.33 -9.62
N LYS A 91 -24.45 -6.42 -10.06
CA LYS A 91 -23.33 -5.58 -9.64
C LYS A 91 -22.42 -5.21 -10.81
N ARG A 92 -22.94 -5.18 -12.05
CA ARG A 92 -22.12 -5.00 -13.26
C ARG A 92 -21.62 -3.58 -13.52
N LYS A 93 -22.21 -2.56 -12.90
CA LYS A 93 -21.82 -1.17 -13.17
C LYS A 93 -20.48 -0.84 -12.52
N ILE A 94 -19.68 -0.08 -13.25
CA ILE A 94 -18.39 0.43 -12.78
C ILE A 94 -18.44 1.96 -12.76
N LEU A 95 -18.11 2.52 -11.61
CA LEU A 95 -17.98 3.97 -11.41
C LEU A 95 -16.50 4.35 -11.35
N TYR A 96 -16.01 5.08 -12.34
CA TYR A 96 -14.65 5.64 -12.34
C TYR A 96 -14.69 7.12 -11.96
N VAL A 97 -14.00 7.50 -10.89
CA VAL A 97 -13.88 8.89 -10.42
C VAL A 97 -12.45 9.36 -10.53
N ASP A 98 -12.18 10.32 -11.40
CA ASP A 98 -10.88 10.97 -11.55
C ASP A 98 -10.88 12.34 -10.87
N THR A 99 -9.93 12.60 -9.98
CA THR A 99 -9.80 13.87 -9.26
C THR A 99 -8.60 14.72 -9.69
N GLU A 100 -7.74 14.21 -10.57
CA GLU A 100 -6.42 14.79 -10.87
C GLU A 100 -6.32 15.36 -12.30
N GLN A 101 -6.96 14.71 -13.28
CA GLN A 101 -6.71 14.92 -14.70
C GLN A 101 -7.70 15.90 -15.34
N SER A 102 -7.31 16.47 -16.49
CA SER A 102 -8.24 17.26 -17.32
C SER A 102 -9.20 16.33 -18.07
N LYS A 103 -10.34 16.87 -18.52
CA LYS A 103 -11.33 16.13 -19.33
C LYS A 103 -10.70 15.45 -20.56
N TYR A 104 -9.78 16.12 -21.23
CA TYR A 104 -9.04 15.56 -22.39
C TYR A 104 -8.23 14.31 -22.01
N HIS A 105 -7.52 14.34 -20.88
CA HIS A 105 -6.75 13.19 -20.42
C HIS A 105 -7.65 12.06 -19.92
N CYS A 106 -8.76 12.40 -19.23
CA CYS A 106 -9.77 11.43 -18.82
C CYS A 106 -10.37 10.70 -20.02
N HIS A 107 -10.69 11.41 -21.11
CA HIS A 107 -11.20 10.78 -22.32
C HIS A 107 -10.22 9.75 -22.91
N LYS A 108 -8.91 10.03 -22.89
CA LYS A 108 -7.89 9.05 -23.30
C LYS A 108 -7.82 7.83 -22.37
N VAL A 109 -8.09 8.00 -21.09
CA VAL A 109 -8.17 6.88 -20.13
C VAL A 109 -9.40 6.03 -20.43
N MET A 110 -10.56 6.66 -20.64
CA MET A 110 -11.80 6.01 -21.02
C MET A 110 -11.64 5.20 -22.32
N GLU A 111 -11.10 5.82 -23.37
CA GLU A 111 -10.83 5.16 -24.65
C GLU A 111 -9.87 3.95 -24.49
N ARG A 112 -8.82 4.10 -23.66
CA ARG A 112 -7.89 3.00 -23.37
C ARG A 112 -8.59 1.82 -22.70
N ILE A 113 -9.41 2.09 -21.68
CA ILE A 113 -10.18 1.06 -20.97
C ILE A 113 -11.08 0.29 -21.94
N MET A 114 -11.82 1.02 -22.78
CA MET A 114 -12.71 0.42 -23.78
C MET A 114 -11.93 -0.45 -24.77
N ARG A 115 -10.79 0.04 -25.29
CA ARG A 115 -9.92 -0.73 -26.18
C ARG A 115 -9.36 -1.99 -25.52
N LEU A 116 -8.91 -1.89 -24.27
CA LEU A 116 -8.42 -3.04 -23.49
C LEU A 116 -9.51 -4.09 -23.23
N ALA A 117 -10.75 -3.64 -23.04
CA ALA A 117 -11.90 -4.52 -22.88
C ALA A 117 -12.41 -5.11 -24.21
N GLY A 118 -11.83 -4.73 -25.35
CA GLY A 118 -12.30 -5.14 -26.69
C GLY A 118 -13.64 -4.51 -27.09
N LEU A 119 -13.98 -3.36 -26.51
CA LEU A 119 -15.26 -2.69 -26.69
C LEU A 119 -15.16 -1.49 -27.66
N PRO A 120 -16.26 -1.11 -28.35
CA PRO A 120 -16.30 0.06 -29.21
C PRO A 120 -15.99 1.35 -28.44
N THR A 121 -15.26 2.27 -29.05
CA THR A 121 -14.88 3.58 -28.46
C THR A 121 -15.74 4.74 -28.94
N ASP A 122 -16.71 4.47 -29.82
CA ASP A 122 -17.61 5.43 -30.45
C ASP A 122 -19.01 5.43 -29.84
N LYS A 123 -19.23 4.65 -28.77
CA LYS A 123 -20.51 4.50 -28.07
C LYS A 123 -20.31 4.48 -26.57
N ASP A 124 -21.21 5.16 -25.87
CA ASP A 124 -21.31 5.07 -24.42
C ASP A 124 -21.94 3.74 -24.00
N ARG A 125 -21.74 3.39 -22.72
CA ARG A 125 -22.33 2.20 -22.09
C ARG A 125 -22.99 2.57 -20.78
N ASP A 126 -24.11 1.91 -20.50
CA ASP A 126 -24.87 2.13 -19.26
C ASP A 126 -24.17 1.53 -18.02
N ASP A 127 -23.27 0.55 -18.23
CA ASP A 127 -22.52 -0.14 -17.17
C ASP A 127 -21.13 0.46 -16.90
N PHE A 128 -20.75 1.54 -17.57
CA PHE A 128 -19.49 2.24 -17.35
C PHE A 128 -19.69 3.75 -17.22
N ILE A 129 -19.51 4.26 -16.00
CA ILE A 129 -19.75 5.67 -15.66
C ILE A 129 -18.40 6.31 -15.31
N PHE A 130 -17.98 7.31 -16.10
CA PHE A 130 -16.74 8.04 -15.85
C PHE A 130 -17.02 9.48 -15.40
N VAL A 131 -16.53 9.86 -14.23
CA VAL A 131 -16.76 11.17 -13.60
C VAL A 131 -15.44 11.89 -13.36
N VAL A 132 -15.39 13.17 -13.74
CA VAL A 132 -14.22 14.03 -13.55
C VAL A 132 -14.55 15.09 -12.49
N LEU A 133 -13.82 15.07 -11.37
CA LEU A 133 -14.06 15.96 -10.22
C LEU A 133 -12.87 16.87 -9.91
N ARG A 134 -11.94 17.05 -10.84
CA ARG A 134 -10.74 17.89 -10.67
C ARG A 134 -11.04 19.31 -10.15
N GLU A 135 -12.15 19.91 -10.58
CA GLU A 135 -12.53 21.28 -10.21
C GLU A 135 -13.26 21.39 -8.86
N CYS A 136 -13.64 20.27 -8.26
CA CYS A 136 -14.37 20.23 -6.99
C CYS A 136 -13.44 20.24 -5.78
N THR A 137 -13.93 20.80 -4.66
CA THR A 137 -13.24 20.70 -3.37
C THR A 137 -13.31 19.28 -2.80
N PRO A 138 -12.41 18.90 -1.87
CA PRO A 138 -12.47 17.60 -1.18
C PRO A 138 -13.85 17.23 -0.65
N ASP A 139 -14.54 18.15 0.04
CA ASP A 139 -15.88 17.88 0.58
C ASP A 139 -16.93 17.71 -0.50
N LYS A 140 -16.87 18.52 -1.56
CA LYS A 140 -17.80 18.40 -2.67
C LYS A 140 -17.60 17.09 -3.43
N ARG A 141 -16.35 16.61 -3.56
CA ARG A 141 -16.05 15.30 -4.13
C ARG A 141 -16.68 14.18 -3.33
N LYS A 142 -16.46 14.18 -2.01
CA LYS A 142 -17.07 13.19 -1.10
C LYS A 142 -18.59 13.19 -1.21
N GLN A 143 -19.23 14.36 -1.21
CA GLN A 143 -20.69 14.48 -1.37
C GLN A 143 -21.20 13.97 -2.72
N ILE A 144 -20.48 14.24 -3.82
CA ILE A 144 -20.88 13.75 -5.15
C ILE A 144 -20.79 12.23 -5.21
N ILE A 145 -19.68 11.65 -4.73
CA ILE A 145 -19.49 10.19 -4.69
C ILE A 145 -20.58 9.56 -3.82
N ASP A 146 -20.79 10.06 -2.60
CA ASP A 146 -21.83 9.59 -1.68
C ASP A 146 -23.22 9.61 -2.33
N TYR A 147 -23.58 10.72 -2.99
CA TYR A 147 -24.84 10.84 -3.70
C TYR A 147 -24.97 9.84 -4.86
N MET A 148 -23.91 9.62 -5.64
CA MET A 148 -23.93 8.63 -6.71
C MET A 148 -24.13 7.21 -6.18
N LEU A 149 -23.38 6.83 -5.15
CA LEU A 149 -23.49 5.49 -4.54
C LEU A 149 -24.88 5.27 -3.93
N ALA A 150 -25.48 6.29 -3.33
CA ALA A 150 -26.82 6.21 -2.75
C ALA A 150 -27.95 6.10 -3.78
N ASN A 151 -27.74 6.56 -5.03
CA ASN A 151 -28.79 6.69 -6.03
C ASN A 151 -28.57 5.85 -7.29
N MET A 152 -27.44 5.13 -7.40
CA MET A 152 -27.13 4.26 -8.52
C MET A 152 -27.10 2.81 -8.07
N GLU A 153 -28.04 2.03 -8.58
CA GLU A 153 -28.09 0.59 -8.36
C GLU A 153 -27.02 -0.14 -9.20
N ASP A 154 -26.72 -1.38 -8.79
CA ASP A 154 -25.84 -2.31 -9.51
C ASP A 154 -24.36 -1.89 -9.65
N ILE A 155 -23.86 -0.94 -8.88
CA ILE A 155 -22.43 -0.66 -8.82
C ILE A 155 -21.72 -1.79 -8.07
N GLY A 156 -20.78 -2.47 -8.75
CA GLY A 156 -19.92 -3.50 -8.15
C GLY A 156 -18.48 -3.05 -7.94
N LEU A 157 -17.98 -2.12 -8.77
CA LEU A 157 -16.61 -1.60 -8.67
C LEU A 157 -16.60 -0.07 -8.75
N VAL A 158 -15.90 0.57 -7.81
CA VAL A 158 -15.65 2.00 -7.79
C VAL A 158 -14.15 2.24 -7.87
N ILE A 159 -13.72 3.04 -8.85
CA ILE A 159 -12.35 3.53 -8.94
C ILE A 159 -12.29 4.96 -8.41
N ILE A 160 -11.36 5.23 -7.50
CA ILE A 160 -11.02 6.58 -7.05
C ILE A 160 -9.57 6.86 -7.44
N ASP A 161 -9.38 7.47 -8.61
CA ASP A 161 -8.06 7.87 -9.10
C ASP A 161 -7.65 9.22 -8.50
N GLY A 162 -7.10 9.15 -7.28
CA GLY A 162 -6.63 10.29 -6.50
C GLY A 162 -7.25 10.41 -5.10
N ILE A 163 -7.11 9.39 -4.24
CA ILE A 163 -7.67 9.42 -2.86
C ILE A 163 -7.20 10.62 -2.05
N ARG A 164 -5.95 11.04 -2.29
CA ARG A 164 -5.34 12.21 -1.65
C ARG A 164 -6.20 13.46 -1.83
N ASP A 165 -6.92 13.59 -2.92
CA ASP A 165 -7.64 14.82 -3.19
C ASP A 165 -9.06 14.80 -2.61
N LEU A 166 -9.42 13.77 -1.84
CA LEU A 166 -10.62 13.73 -0.99
C LEU A 166 -10.38 14.32 0.42
N MET A 167 -9.16 14.80 0.70
CA MET A 167 -8.76 15.43 1.96
C MET A 167 -8.03 16.75 1.71
N TYR A 168 -8.01 17.63 2.72
CA TYR A 168 -7.29 18.91 2.64
C TYR A 168 -5.83 18.75 3.06
N ASP A 169 -5.59 18.05 4.18
CA ASP A 169 -4.25 17.78 4.68
C ASP A 169 -3.93 16.28 4.74
N ILE A 170 -2.99 15.86 3.90
CA ILE A 170 -2.50 14.48 3.83
C ILE A 170 -1.72 14.04 5.09
N ASN A 171 -1.26 15.00 5.89
CA ASN A 171 -0.55 14.75 7.14
C ASN A 171 -1.48 14.82 8.36
N SER A 172 -2.78 15.06 8.18
CA SER A 172 -3.75 15.02 9.27
C SER A 172 -4.11 13.57 9.58
N PRO A 173 -3.76 13.04 10.78
CA PRO A 173 -4.13 11.68 11.15
C PRO A 173 -5.64 11.50 11.27
N SER A 174 -6.35 12.54 11.71
CA SER A 174 -7.81 12.49 11.82
C SER A 174 -8.49 12.44 10.46
N GLU A 175 -8.13 13.32 9.51
CA GLU A 175 -8.69 13.27 8.15
C GLU A 175 -8.34 11.95 7.45
N SER A 176 -7.14 11.41 7.70
CA SER A 176 -6.73 10.12 7.15
C SER A 176 -7.62 8.98 7.66
N SER A 177 -7.85 8.92 8.97
CA SER A 177 -8.71 7.91 9.58
C SER A 177 -10.17 8.07 9.15
N GLU A 178 -10.70 9.29 9.12
CA GLU A 178 -12.06 9.59 8.65
C GLU A 178 -12.27 9.15 7.20
N LEU A 179 -11.31 9.43 6.32
CA LEU A 179 -11.40 9.06 4.91
C LEU A 179 -11.36 7.54 4.71
N ILE A 180 -10.46 6.83 5.40
CA ILE A 180 -10.42 5.36 5.32
C ILE A 180 -11.69 4.72 5.88
N ASN A 181 -12.21 5.23 7.00
CA ASN A 181 -13.49 4.77 7.55
C ASN A 181 -14.66 5.06 6.59
N LEU A 182 -14.62 6.17 5.84
CA LEU A 182 -15.60 6.46 4.80
C LEU A 182 -15.55 5.45 3.65
N LEU A 183 -14.36 5.06 3.19
CA LEU A 183 -14.23 4.00 2.17
C LEU A 183 -14.73 2.64 2.67
N MET A 184 -14.41 2.28 3.92
CA MET A 184 -14.93 1.06 4.55
C MET A 184 -16.46 1.09 4.68
N LYS A 185 -17.01 2.24 5.06
CA LYS A 185 -18.45 2.44 5.12
C LYS A 185 -19.08 2.26 3.74
N TRP A 186 -18.60 2.97 2.72
CA TRP A 186 -19.15 2.90 1.37
C TRP A 186 -19.06 1.49 0.77
N SER A 187 -17.91 0.83 0.86
CA SER A 187 -17.72 -0.53 0.33
C SER A 187 -18.68 -1.53 0.98
N SER A 188 -18.80 -1.49 2.32
CA SER A 188 -19.69 -2.37 3.07
C SER A 188 -21.18 -2.05 2.87
N GLU A 189 -21.59 -0.79 3.03
CA GLU A 189 -23.00 -0.36 2.95
C GLU A 189 -23.60 -0.64 1.58
N TYR A 190 -22.84 -0.35 0.52
CA TYR A 190 -23.31 -0.56 -0.85
C TYR A 190 -22.91 -1.93 -1.42
N ASN A 191 -22.27 -2.79 -0.64
CA ASN A 191 -21.75 -4.10 -1.05
C ASN A 191 -21.06 -4.04 -2.43
N LEU A 192 -20.00 -3.24 -2.50
CA LEU A 192 -19.18 -2.97 -3.68
C LEU A 192 -17.70 -3.04 -3.33
N HIS A 193 -16.83 -3.14 -4.33
CA HIS A 193 -15.40 -2.99 -4.13
C HIS A 193 -14.94 -1.58 -4.50
N ILE A 194 -14.06 -0.98 -3.69
CA ILE A 194 -13.40 0.29 -4.03
C ILE A 194 -11.93 0.03 -4.34
N HIS A 195 -11.45 0.40 -5.52
CA HIS A 195 -10.03 0.41 -5.83
C HIS A 195 -9.53 1.85 -5.96
N THR A 196 -8.54 2.22 -5.17
CA THR A 196 -8.09 3.61 -5.07
C THR A 196 -6.64 3.82 -5.45
N VAL A 197 -6.29 5.02 -5.92
CA VAL A 197 -4.91 5.35 -6.33
C VAL A 197 -4.26 6.32 -5.35
N LEU A 198 -3.03 5.98 -4.91
CA LEU A 198 -2.21 6.85 -4.05
C LEU A 198 -0.79 6.99 -4.62
N HIS A 199 -0.29 8.22 -4.68
CA HIS A 199 1.11 8.47 -5.06
C HIS A 199 2.04 8.23 -3.86
N LEU A 200 3.15 7.52 -4.07
CA LEU A 200 4.24 7.41 -3.08
C LEU A 200 5.00 8.74 -2.96
N ASN A 201 5.71 8.89 -1.85
CA ASN A 201 6.62 10.01 -1.64
C ASN A 201 7.77 10.04 -2.66
N LYS A 202 8.36 11.23 -2.88
CA LYS A 202 9.48 11.40 -3.82
C LYS A 202 10.81 10.81 -3.33
N GLY A 203 10.98 10.66 -2.02
CA GLY A 203 12.26 10.31 -1.38
C GLY A 203 12.39 8.87 -0.88
N ASP A 204 11.29 8.12 -0.79
CA ASP A 204 11.25 6.73 -0.34
C ASP A 204 10.10 5.96 -0.99
N ASP A 205 10.03 4.65 -0.74
CA ASP A 205 8.95 3.77 -1.22
C ASP A 205 7.78 3.68 -0.24
N ASN A 206 7.76 4.55 0.78
CA ASN A 206 6.65 4.62 1.72
C ASN A 206 5.45 5.34 1.10
N THR A 207 4.27 4.81 1.40
CA THR A 207 2.99 5.44 1.08
C THR A 207 2.91 6.81 1.74
N ARG A 208 2.45 7.82 0.98
CA ARG A 208 2.57 9.23 1.35
C ARG A 208 1.65 9.59 2.54
N GLY A 209 2.24 10.16 3.59
CA GLY A 209 1.52 10.75 4.73
C GLY A 209 0.83 9.72 5.63
N HIS A 210 0.03 10.21 6.58
CA HIS A 210 -0.73 9.36 7.49
C HIS A 210 -1.76 8.49 6.76
N ILE A 211 -2.33 9.01 5.66
CA ILE A 211 -3.26 8.27 4.80
C ILE A 211 -2.63 7.00 4.23
N GLY A 212 -1.34 7.04 3.89
CA GLY A 212 -0.63 5.88 3.37
C GLY A 212 -0.55 4.75 4.39
N THR A 213 -0.21 5.08 5.64
CA THR A 213 -0.15 4.12 6.74
C THR A 213 -1.52 3.52 7.04
N GLU A 214 -2.56 4.36 7.16
CA GLU A 214 -3.92 3.87 7.40
C GLU A 214 -4.43 2.99 6.25
N LEU A 215 -4.14 3.38 5.01
CA LEU A 215 -4.47 2.59 3.82
C LEU A 215 -3.80 1.22 3.85
N ASN A 216 -2.49 1.13 4.14
CA ASN A 216 -1.79 -0.15 4.21
C ASN A 216 -2.33 -1.05 5.32
N ASN A 217 -2.80 -0.47 6.43
CA ASN A 217 -3.33 -1.22 7.57
C ASN A 217 -4.76 -1.75 7.34
N LYS A 218 -5.55 -1.08 6.47
CA LYS A 218 -6.99 -1.32 6.33
C LYS A 218 -7.41 -1.86 4.96
N ALA A 219 -6.62 -1.63 3.92
CA ALA A 219 -6.89 -2.20 2.61
C ALA A 219 -6.83 -3.72 2.65
N GLU A 220 -7.61 -4.35 1.79
CA GLU A 220 -7.54 -5.78 1.52
C GLU A 220 -6.27 -6.12 0.74
N THR A 221 -5.96 -5.31 -0.27
CA THR A 221 -4.76 -5.43 -1.09
C THR A 221 -4.18 -4.06 -1.41
N VAL A 222 -2.86 -3.94 -1.34
CA VAL A 222 -2.10 -2.79 -1.80
C VAL A 222 -1.12 -3.25 -2.86
N LEU A 223 -1.43 -2.93 -4.12
CA LEU A 223 -0.55 -3.12 -5.25
C LEU A 223 0.47 -1.98 -5.30
N GLN A 224 1.71 -2.29 -5.65
CA GLN A 224 2.74 -1.30 -5.92
C GLN A 224 3.20 -1.39 -7.37
N VAL A 225 3.04 -0.28 -8.07
CA VAL A 225 3.49 -0.07 -9.44
C VAL A 225 4.76 0.75 -9.43
N THR A 226 5.88 0.13 -9.78
CA THR A 226 7.19 0.79 -9.89
C THR A 226 7.69 0.79 -11.32
N LYS A 227 8.64 1.67 -11.64
CA LYS A 227 9.36 1.59 -12.92
C LYS A 227 10.52 0.61 -12.74
N SER A 228 10.77 -0.21 -13.75
CA SER A 228 11.98 -1.03 -13.76
C SER A 228 13.23 -0.14 -13.73
N THR A 229 14.25 -0.60 -12.99
CA THR A 229 15.60 -0.03 -12.98
C THR A 229 16.38 -0.36 -14.25
N GLN A 230 15.99 -1.43 -14.96
CA GLN A 230 16.62 -1.91 -16.18
C GLN A 230 16.05 -1.21 -17.43
N ASP A 231 14.73 -0.96 -17.45
CA ASP A 231 14.06 -0.25 -18.55
C ASP A 231 12.95 0.66 -18.04
N VAL A 232 13.10 1.98 -18.25
CA VAL A 232 12.12 3.00 -17.85
C VAL A 232 10.76 2.86 -18.52
N ASN A 233 10.69 2.15 -19.64
CA ASN A 233 9.45 1.85 -20.38
C ASN A 233 8.68 0.69 -19.76
N ILE A 234 9.33 -0.13 -18.93
CA ILE A 234 8.71 -1.23 -18.19
C ILE A 234 8.24 -0.75 -16.82
N SER A 235 7.06 -1.19 -16.42
CA SER A 235 6.51 -1.01 -15.09
C SER A 235 6.29 -2.38 -14.45
N GLU A 236 6.71 -2.54 -13.21
CA GLU A 236 6.56 -3.74 -12.40
C GLU A 236 5.38 -3.57 -11.44
N VAL A 237 4.60 -4.63 -11.27
CA VAL A 237 3.46 -4.70 -10.35
C VAL A 237 3.69 -5.84 -9.38
N LYS A 238 3.62 -5.53 -8.09
CA LYS A 238 3.71 -6.52 -6.99
C LYS A 238 2.74 -6.18 -5.87
N ALA A 239 2.41 -7.15 -5.02
CA ALA A 239 1.75 -6.87 -3.76
C ALA A 239 2.76 -6.25 -2.77
N MET A 240 2.38 -5.13 -2.16
CA MET A 240 3.02 -4.63 -0.93
C MET A 240 2.35 -5.20 0.31
N HIS A 241 1.03 -5.37 0.22
CA HIS A 241 0.21 -5.99 1.23
C HIS A 241 -0.93 -6.72 0.52
N ILE A 242 -1.25 -7.92 0.97
CA ILE A 242 -2.37 -8.72 0.50
C ILE A 242 -2.82 -9.59 1.67
N ARG A 243 -4.13 -9.68 1.89
CA ARG A 243 -4.70 -10.53 2.95
C ARG A 243 -4.80 -11.99 2.54
N ASP A 244 -5.00 -12.24 1.24
CA ASP A 244 -4.96 -13.57 0.65
C ASP A 244 -3.50 -14.02 0.40
N LYS A 245 -3.32 -15.18 -0.24
CA LYS A 245 -2.02 -15.68 -0.69
C LYS A 245 -1.37 -14.69 -1.64
N ASP A 246 -0.09 -14.40 -1.40
CA ASP A 246 0.73 -13.56 -2.28
C ASP A 246 0.82 -14.11 -3.71
N PHE A 247 1.04 -13.22 -4.69
CA PHE A 247 1.14 -13.55 -6.11
C PHE A 247 2.51 -13.18 -6.68
N GLU A 248 2.93 -13.94 -7.70
CA GLU A 248 4.17 -13.64 -8.42
C GLU A 248 4.06 -12.29 -9.15
N PRO A 249 5.00 -11.35 -8.93
CA PRO A 249 5.00 -10.07 -9.61
C PRO A 249 4.94 -10.22 -11.14
N PHE A 250 4.29 -9.26 -11.81
CA PHE A 250 4.27 -9.20 -13.27
C PHE A 250 4.69 -7.81 -13.75
N ALA A 251 5.12 -7.74 -15.01
CA ALA A 251 5.60 -6.50 -15.60
C ALA A 251 4.85 -6.21 -16.89
N PHE A 252 4.66 -4.93 -17.18
CA PHE A 252 4.03 -4.46 -18.42
C PHE A 252 4.82 -3.31 -19.03
N ARG A 253 4.74 -3.19 -20.36
CA ARG A 253 5.25 -2.06 -21.14
C ARG A 253 4.10 -1.34 -21.82
N ILE A 254 4.34 -0.14 -22.33
CA ILE A 254 3.37 0.57 -23.18
C ILE A 254 3.78 0.38 -24.63
N ASN A 255 2.89 -0.17 -25.44
CA ASN A 255 3.15 -0.39 -26.86
C ASN A 255 2.87 0.87 -27.71
N ASP A 256 3.15 0.76 -29.01
CA ASP A 256 3.00 1.86 -29.97
C ASP A 256 1.54 2.36 -30.09
N SER A 257 0.58 1.53 -29.71
CA SER A 257 -0.84 1.86 -29.64
C SER A 257 -1.25 2.60 -28.36
N ALA A 258 -0.29 2.94 -27.49
CA ALA A 258 -0.49 3.51 -26.16
C ALA A 258 -1.36 2.64 -25.24
N LEU A 259 -1.29 1.30 -25.40
CA LEU A 259 -1.92 0.31 -24.54
C LEU A 259 -0.84 -0.40 -23.71
N PRO A 260 -1.16 -0.80 -22.46
CA PRO A 260 -0.28 -1.66 -21.69
C PRO A 260 -0.33 -3.09 -22.27
N GLU A 261 0.81 -3.77 -22.29
CA GLU A 261 0.94 -5.19 -22.66
C GLU A 261 1.95 -5.88 -21.74
N ILE A 262 1.78 -7.19 -21.52
CA ILE A 262 2.68 -7.97 -20.67
C ILE A 262 4.09 -7.99 -21.25
N ALA A 263 5.08 -7.77 -20.38
CA ALA A 263 6.48 -7.96 -20.71
C ALA A 263 6.88 -9.40 -20.33
N GLU A 264 6.50 -10.38 -21.17
CA GLU A 264 6.70 -11.82 -20.90
C GLU A 264 8.17 -12.19 -20.67
N ASP A 265 9.08 -11.59 -21.46
CA ASP A 265 10.53 -11.82 -21.34
C ASP A 265 11.21 -11.00 -20.24
N TYR A 266 10.44 -10.28 -19.40
CA TYR A 266 11.03 -9.44 -18.37
C TYR A 266 11.53 -10.29 -17.19
N ILE A 267 12.84 -10.24 -16.98
CA ILE A 267 13.49 -10.88 -15.83
C ILE A 267 13.55 -9.86 -14.70
N PHE A 268 12.77 -10.11 -13.64
CA PHE A 268 12.85 -9.33 -12.41
C PHE A 268 14.26 -9.38 -11.85
N GLU A 269 14.79 -8.22 -11.48
CA GLU A 269 16.00 -8.17 -10.66
C GLU A 269 15.70 -8.95 -9.39
N GLN A 270 16.40 -10.07 -9.18
CA GLN A 270 16.34 -10.73 -7.88
C GLN A 270 16.69 -9.69 -6.83
N PRO A 271 15.95 -9.62 -5.70
CA PRO A 271 16.30 -8.71 -4.64
C PRO A 271 17.78 -8.94 -4.37
N LYS A 272 18.60 -7.89 -4.52
CA LYS A 272 20.02 -7.96 -4.15
C LYS A 272 20.00 -8.55 -2.76
N GLN A 273 20.47 -9.79 -2.64
CA GLN A 273 20.64 -10.45 -1.35
C GLN A 273 21.18 -9.37 -0.43
N ASP A 274 20.46 -9.07 0.64
CA ASP A 274 20.88 -8.04 1.56
C ASP A 274 22.32 -8.42 1.93
N ARG A 275 23.31 -7.69 1.39
CA ARG A 275 24.71 -7.87 1.76
C ARG A 275 24.94 -7.42 3.22
N SER A 276 23.87 -7.31 4.01
CA SER A 276 23.84 -7.70 5.41
C SER A 276 24.52 -9.05 5.60
N PHE A 277 25.84 -9.01 5.75
CA PHE A 277 26.59 -10.03 6.45
C PHE A 277 25.85 -10.33 7.76
N PRO A 278 25.27 -11.52 7.95
CA PRO A 278 24.64 -11.90 9.19
C PRO A 278 25.67 -11.69 10.30
N LEU A 279 25.37 -10.83 11.27
CA LEU A 279 26.28 -10.59 12.40
C LEU A 279 26.52 -11.88 13.23
N THR A 280 25.76 -12.94 12.94
CA THR A 280 25.87 -14.33 13.43
C THR A 280 26.91 -15.19 12.68
N GLU A 281 27.50 -14.71 11.58
CA GLU A 281 28.58 -15.46 10.89
C GLU A 281 29.91 -15.42 11.65
N LEU A 282 30.08 -14.46 12.58
CA LEU A 282 31.24 -14.44 13.48
C LEU A 282 30.98 -15.38 14.66
N THR A 283 31.93 -16.30 14.88
CA THR A 283 31.91 -17.20 16.04
C THR A 283 32.06 -16.44 17.34
N GLU A 284 31.65 -17.06 18.45
CA GLU A 284 31.88 -16.53 19.80
C GLU A 284 33.35 -16.13 20.01
N LEU A 285 34.29 -16.97 19.57
CA LEU A 285 35.73 -16.74 19.71
C LEU A 285 36.16 -15.45 18.97
N GLN A 286 35.65 -15.23 17.76
CA GLN A 286 35.94 -14.04 16.98
C GLN A 286 35.38 -12.77 17.63
N HIS A 287 34.18 -12.83 18.22
CA HIS A 287 33.64 -11.71 18.99
C HIS A 287 34.48 -11.40 20.23
N ARG A 288 34.92 -12.44 20.96
CA ARG A 288 35.80 -12.29 22.14
C ARG A 288 37.12 -11.62 21.76
N GLU A 289 37.74 -12.06 20.69
CA GLU A 289 39.02 -11.53 20.20
C GLU A 289 38.86 -10.06 19.75
N ALA A 290 37.87 -9.77 18.92
CA ALA A 290 37.62 -8.42 18.44
C ALA A 290 37.26 -7.44 19.57
N LEU A 291 36.47 -7.86 20.55
CA LEU A 291 36.12 -7.02 21.70
C LEU A 291 37.28 -6.85 22.67
N THR A 292 38.12 -7.85 22.83
CA THR A 292 39.36 -7.73 23.60
C THR A 292 40.30 -6.70 22.96
N ASN A 293 40.46 -6.76 21.63
CA ASN A 293 41.32 -5.85 20.90
C ASN A 293 40.77 -4.42 20.85
N GLY A 294 39.45 -4.25 20.71
CA GLY A 294 38.82 -2.92 20.63
C GLY A 294 38.52 -2.26 21.97
N PHE A 295 38.11 -3.03 22.99
CA PHE A 295 37.65 -2.52 24.28
C PHE A 295 38.56 -2.90 25.45
N GLY A 296 39.29 -4.01 25.38
CA GLY A 296 40.11 -4.50 26.51
C GLY A 296 39.30 -4.58 27.82
N LYS A 297 39.84 -3.98 28.89
CA LYS A 297 39.17 -3.88 30.21
C LYS A 297 38.56 -2.49 30.48
N GLN A 298 38.60 -1.58 29.52
CA GLN A 298 38.21 -0.18 29.71
C GLN A 298 36.75 0.08 29.33
N VAL A 299 36.19 1.13 29.94
CA VAL A 299 34.86 1.66 29.58
C VAL A 299 35.04 2.76 28.55
N ILE A 300 34.49 2.57 27.36
CA ILE A 300 34.61 3.56 26.28
C ILE A 300 33.45 4.54 26.36
N GLN A 301 33.77 5.80 26.65
CA GLN A 301 32.80 6.88 26.81
C GLN A 301 32.53 7.59 25.49
N GLY A 302 31.25 7.76 25.14
CA GLY A 302 30.81 8.47 23.94
C GLY A 302 30.64 7.56 22.72
N TYR A 303 29.44 7.59 22.15
CA TYR A 303 29.03 6.72 21.04
C TYR A 303 29.96 6.76 19.81
N PRO A 304 30.52 7.91 19.37
CA PRO A 304 31.48 7.92 18.27
C PRO A 304 32.76 7.12 18.56
N LYS A 305 33.27 7.18 19.80
CA LYS A 305 34.45 6.44 20.23
C LYS A 305 34.18 4.94 20.33
N VAL A 306 32.98 4.56 20.74
CA VAL A 306 32.51 3.16 20.76
C VAL A 306 32.51 2.57 19.35
N ILE A 307 32.00 3.32 18.36
CA ILE A 307 32.01 2.86 16.96
C ILE A 307 33.44 2.79 16.41
N ALA A 308 34.32 3.72 16.78
CA ALA A 308 35.73 3.67 16.40
C ALA A 308 36.45 2.43 16.98
N ALA A 309 36.21 2.12 18.25
CA ALA A 309 36.76 0.94 18.92
C ALA A 309 36.22 -0.38 18.33
N LEU A 310 34.93 -0.43 17.97
CA LEU A 310 34.38 -1.57 17.23
C LEU A 310 35.01 -1.70 15.85
N LYS A 311 35.28 -0.59 15.16
CA LYS A 311 35.94 -0.61 13.85
C LYS A 311 37.34 -1.21 13.96
N GLU A 312 38.13 -0.74 14.92
CA GLU A 312 39.49 -1.19 15.15
C GLU A 312 39.55 -2.67 15.60
N GLY A 313 38.76 -3.02 16.62
CA GLY A 313 38.71 -4.38 17.16
C GLY A 313 38.30 -5.41 16.12
N TYR A 314 37.27 -5.13 15.33
CA TYR A 314 36.82 -6.09 14.32
C TYR A 314 37.69 -6.10 13.05
N ALA A 315 38.34 -4.98 12.69
CA ALA A 315 39.34 -4.99 11.62
C ALA A 315 40.53 -5.90 11.96
N SER A 316 40.89 -6.03 13.25
CA SER A 316 41.99 -6.89 13.69
C SER A 316 41.79 -8.40 13.39
N ILE A 317 40.53 -8.84 13.28
CA ILE A 317 40.18 -10.23 12.91
C ILE A 317 39.77 -10.36 11.44
N GLY A 318 40.09 -9.37 10.61
CA GLY A 318 39.72 -9.33 9.19
C GLY A 318 38.27 -8.91 8.90
N PHE A 319 37.51 -8.45 9.91
CA PHE A 319 36.14 -7.96 9.75
C PHE A 319 36.08 -6.43 9.62
N GLU A 320 36.57 -5.90 8.50
CA GLU A 320 36.49 -4.46 8.24
C GLU A 320 35.11 -4.07 7.67
N ARG A 321 34.42 -3.13 8.32
CA ARG A 321 33.07 -2.69 7.93
C ARG A 321 32.85 -1.19 8.11
N GLY A 322 31.92 -0.65 7.31
CA GLY A 322 31.48 0.74 7.38
C GLY A 322 30.60 1.06 8.59
N ARG A 323 30.47 2.35 8.90
CA ARG A 323 29.76 2.87 10.09
C ARG A 323 28.35 2.30 10.30
N ASN A 324 27.54 2.16 9.24
CA ASN A 324 26.16 1.67 9.35
C ASN A 324 26.09 0.22 9.86
N VAL A 325 27.05 -0.61 9.44
CA VAL A 325 27.15 -2.01 9.91
C VAL A 325 27.63 -2.05 11.36
N LEU A 326 28.59 -1.21 11.74
CA LEU A 326 29.08 -1.12 13.12
C LEU A 326 28.01 -0.63 14.10
N VAL A 327 27.11 0.25 13.66
CA VAL A 327 25.93 0.67 14.44
C VAL A 327 24.98 -0.51 14.70
N LYS A 328 24.73 -1.34 13.69
CA LYS A 328 23.93 -2.58 13.83
C LYS A 328 24.65 -3.61 14.70
N LEU A 329 25.95 -3.79 14.53
CA LEU A 329 26.81 -4.64 15.35
C LEU A 329 26.75 -4.23 16.82
N ASN A 330 26.89 -2.94 17.15
CA ASN A 330 26.77 -2.48 18.53
C ASN A 330 25.42 -2.87 19.17
N LYS A 331 24.31 -2.75 18.42
CA LYS A 331 22.99 -3.19 18.91
C LYS A 331 22.96 -4.69 19.18
N PHE A 332 23.49 -5.49 18.26
CA PHE A 332 23.59 -6.95 18.40
C PHE A 332 24.40 -7.34 19.65
N LEU A 333 25.58 -6.76 19.84
CA LEU A 333 26.47 -7.06 20.97
C LEU A 333 25.88 -6.67 22.32
N VAL A 334 25.12 -5.57 22.37
CA VAL A 334 24.39 -5.16 23.57
C VAL A 334 23.24 -6.13 23.87
N ASN A 335 22.48 -6.53 22.85
CA ASN A 335 21.41 -7.51 23.02
C ASN A 335 21.93 -8.86 23.52
N LYS A 336 23.09 -9.29 23.02
CA LYS A 336 23.79 -10.50 23.45
C LYS A 336 24.60 -10.33 24.74
N ARG A 337 24.50 -9.16 25.40
CA ARG A 337 25.21 -8.83 26.64
C ARG A 337 26.74 -8.97 26.56
N MET A 338 27.31 -8.93 25.35
CA MET A 338 28.75 -8.86 25.13
C MET A 338 29.27 -7.45 25.43
N LEU A 339 28.45 -6.43 25.19
CA LEU A 339 28.68 -5.06 25.64
C LEU A 339 27.61 -4.66 26.66
N VAL A 340 28.05 -4.13 27.80
CA VAL A 340 27.19 -3.60 28.85
C VAL A 340 27.31 -2.09 28.88
N LYS A 341 26.17 -1.41 28.99
CA LYS A 341 26.13 0.05 29.05
C LYS A 341 26.45 0.51 30.48
N GLU A 342 27.48 1.34 30.64
CA GLU A 342 27.86 1.96 31.90
C GLU A 342 27.81 3.50 31.75
N GLY A 343 26.75 4.12 32.25
CA GLY A 343 26.50 5.56 32.11
C GLY A 343 26.36 5.99 30.65
N LYS A 344 27.27 6.87 30.19
CA LYS A 344 27.35 7.36 28.79
C LYS A 344 28.33 6.53 27.93
N GLY A 345 28.81 5.40 28.45
CA GLY A 345 29.79 4.53 27.79
C GLY A 345 29.37 3.06 27.71
N TYR A 346 30.23 2.26 27.10
CA TYR A 346 30.05 0.81 26.93
C TYR A 346 31.31 0.08 27.38
N LYS A 347 31.12 -1.07 28.01
CA LYS A 347 32.17 -1.95 28.52
C LYS A 347 32.00 -3.35 27.97
N TYR A 348 33.11 -3.99 27.61
CA TYR A 348 33.14 -5.40 27.25
C TYR A 348 32.88 -6.28 28.49
N ASN A 349 31.91 -7.18 28.37
CA ASN A 349 31.58 -8.19 29.37
C ASN A 349 32.20 -9.53 28.94
N PRO A 350 33.28 -10.02 29.56
CA PRO A 350 33.90 -11.29 29.19
C PRO A 350 33.06 -12.51 29.60
N ASP A 351 32.08 -12.36 30.49
CA ASP A 351 31.27 -13.47 31.01
C ASP A 351 29.97 -13.67 30.20
N PHE A 352 29.94 -13.23 28.94
CA PHE A 352 28.77 -13.40 28.08
C PHE A 352 28.61 -14.84 27.57
N HIS A 353 27.36 -15.22 27.26
CA HIS A 353 27.02 -16.47 26.57
C HIS A 353 26.51 -16.13 25.16
N TYR A 354 27.09 -16.78 24.13
CA TYR A 354 26.84 -16.48 22.72
C TYR A 354 25.47 -16.94 22.22
#